data_AF-A0A836RNT1-F1
#
_entry.id   AF-A0A836RNT1-F1
#
_cell.length_a   1.000
_cell.length_b   1.000
_cell.length_c   1.000
_cell.angle_alpha   90.00
_cell.angle_beta   90.00
_cell.angle_gamma   90.00
#
_symmetry.space_group_name_H-M   'P 1'
#
loop_
_entity.id
_entity.type
_entity.pdbx_description
1 polymer ?
#
loop_
_entity_poly.entity_id
_entity_poly.type
_entity_poly.pdbx_seq_one_letter_code
_entity_poly.pdbx_strand_id
1 'polypeptide(L)'
;MFFPIRTIKAKFIIVTTLFIILTVGVPFYFLLQQFKVNFQQRSETMLRTTLDVVYEGIMNAMMLCQQKNVQDIIDEVGKNRSITHIRIYDDKGIILYSTNRYEKGSNVIDYGSHHIHAVDEIFEYVELKKNKKCIL
;
A
#
# COMPACT_ATOMS: atom_id res chain seq x y z
N MET A 1 10.20 -43.41 12.88
CA MET A 1 10.50 -44.14 14.13
C MET A 1 9.18 -44.39 14.85
N PHE A 2 8.60 -45.58 14.66
CA PHE A 2 7.24 -45.90 15.13
C PHE A 2 7.35 -46.55 16.52
N PHE A 3 6.94 -45.85 17.58
CA PHE A 3 6.94 -46.40 18.94
C PHE A 3 5.87 -47.50 19.06
N PRO A 4 6.19 -48.71 19.57
CA PRO A 4 5.21 -49.78 19.73
C PRO A 4 4.19 -49.43 20.84
N ILE A 5 2.92 -49.29 20.44
CA ILE A 5 1.78 -48.77 21.24
C ILE A 5 1.35 -49.73 22.37
N ARG A 6 1.95 -50.93 22.46
CA ARG A 6 1.49 -52.00 23.37
C ARG A 6 1.90 -51.81 24.83
N THR A 7 2.92 -51.00 25.13
CA THR A 7 3.37 -50.81 26.53
C THR A 7 2.65 -49.65 27.20
N ILE A 8 2.33 -49.79 28.49
CA ILE A 8 1.69 -48.74 29.30
C ILE A 8 2.52 -47.43 29.28
N LYS A 9 3.85 -47.56 29.27
CA LYS A 9 4.79 -46.43 29.16
C LYS A 9 4.63 -45.66 27.84
N ALA A 10 4.46 -46.36 26.71
CA ALA A 10 4.25 -45.72 25.40
C ALA A 10 2.91 -44.98 25.32
N LYS A 11 1.84 -45.53 25.92
CA LYS A 11 0.53 -44.85 25.99
C LYS A 11 0.62 -43.52 26.75
N PHE A 12 1.37 -43.49 27.85
CA PHE A 12 1.57 -42.27 28.65
C PHE A 12 2.34 -41.19 27.87
N ILE A 13 3.38 -41.57 27.14
CA ILE A 13 4.16 -40.65 26.29
C ILE A 13 3.29 -40.05 25.17
N ILE A 14 2.45 -40.86 24.53
CA ILE A 14 1.56 -40.38 23.46
C ILE A 14 0.54 -39.38 24.01
N VAL A 15 -0.10 -39.69 25.14
CA VAL A 15 -1.11 -38.81 25.75
C VAL A 15 -0.50 -37.48 26.20
N THR A 16 0.67 -37.51 26.85
CA THR A 16 1.37 -36.28 27.27
C THR A 16 1.84 -35.45 26.08
N THR A 17 2.36 -36.07 25.03
CA THR A 17 2.74 -35.37 23.78
C THR A 17 1.54 -34.73 23.11
N LEU A 18 0.41 -35.45 23.02
CA LEU A 18 -0.84 -34.91 22.48
C LEU A 18 -1.33 -33.70 23.29
N PHE A 19 -1.21 -33.77 24.62
CA PHE A 19 -1.59 -32.68 25.51
C PHE A 19 -0.72 -31.43 25.29
N ILE A 20 0.59 -31.60 25.09
CA ILE A 20 1.50 -30.50 24.75
C ILE A 20 1.13 -29.89 23.39
N ILE A 21 0.85 -30.72 22.38
CA ILE A 21 0.44 -30.23 21.06
C ILE A 21 -0.88 -29.46 21.14
N LEU A 22 -1.86 -29.92 21.92
CA LEU A 22 -3.12 -29.23 22.08
C LEU A 22 -2.96 -27.91 22.84
N THR A 23 -2.21 -27.92 23.95
CA THR A 23 -2.03 -26.74 24.80
C THR A 23 -1.16 -25.66 24.17
N VAL A 24 -0.19 -26.02 23.32
CA VAL A 24 0.69 -25.06 22.64
C VAL A 24 0.20 -24.75 21.22
N GLY A 25 -0.25 -25.77 20.48
CA GLY A 25 -0.63 -25.63 19.08
C GLY A 25 -1.87 -24.78 18.87
N VAL A 26 -2.89 -24.92 19.73
CA VAL A 26 -4.11 -24.11 19.65
C VAL A 26 -3.84 -22.62 19.86
N PRO A 27 -3.19 -22.17 20.95
CA PRO A 27 -2.89 -20.75 21.12
C PRO A 27 -1.90 -20.23 20.08
N PHE A 28 -0.93 -21.05 19.64
CA PHE A 28 0.00 -20.66 18.59
C PHE A 28 -0.72 -20.39 17.25
N TYR A 29 -1.63 -21.27 16.85
CA TYR A 29 -2.45 -21.07 15.65
C TYR A 29 -3.30 -19.80 15.75
N PHE A 30 -3.93 -19.57 16.90
CA PHE A 30 -4.74 -18.37 17.12
C PHE A 30 -3.91 -17.09 17.06
N LEU A 31 -2.72 -17.09 17.68
CA LEU A 31 -1.78 -15.97 17.63
C LEU A 31 -1.34 -15.66 16.19
N LEU A 32 -1.06 -16.67 15.38
CA LEU A 32 -0.69 -16.47 13.98
C LEU A 32 -1.83 -15.84 13.16
N GLN A 33 -3.07 -16.27 13.39
CA GLN A 33 -4.23 -15.67 12.72
C GLN A 33 -4.41 -14.21 13.14
N GLN A 34 -4.32 -13.91 14.43
CA GLN A 34 -4.40 -12.54 14.93
C GLN A 34 -3.26 -11.67 14.40
N PHE A 35 -2.04 -12.20 14.35
CA PHE A 35 -0.88 -11.48 13.83
C PHE A 35 -1.08 -11.13 12.36
N LYS A 36 -1.56 -12.08 11.55
CA LYS A 36 -1.84 -11.86 10.12
C LYS A 36 -2.87 -10.74 9.92
N VAL A 37 -4.00 -10.81 10.61
CA VAL A 37 -5.08 -9.81 10.48
C VAL A 37 -4.61 -8.44 10.95
N ASN A 38 -3.97 -8.35 12.11
CA ASN A 38 -3.47 -7.08 12.65
C ASN A 38 -2.37 -6.49 11.76
N PHE A 39 -1.47 -7.31 11.24
CA PHE A 39 -0.40 -6.85 10.37
C PHE A 39 -0.95 -6.31 9.05
N GLN A 40 -1.93 -6.99 8.45
CA GLN A 40 -2.58 -6.51 7.23
C GLN A 40 -3.29 -5.18 7.46
N GLN A 41 -4.14 -5.09 8.49
CA GLN A 41 -4.87 -3.85 8.80
C GLN A 41 -3.91 -2.70 9.10
N ARG A 42 -2.92 -2.90 9.98
CA ARG A 42 -1.96 -1.83 10.34
C ARG A 42 -1.09 -1.41 9.16
N SER A 43 -0.65 -2.35 8.33
CA SER A 43 0.16 -2.03 7.15
C SER A 43 -0.66 -1.25 6.14
N GLU A 44 -1.93 -1.61 5.94
CA GLU A 44 -2.83 -0.87 5.05
C GLU A 44 -3.08 0.55 5.56
N THR A 45 -3.39 0.72 6.86
CA THR A 45 -3.58 2.05 7.45
C THR A 45 -2.30 2.89 7.33
N MET A 46 -1.14 2.33 7.66
CA MET A 46 0.12 3.05 7.55
C MET A 46 0.43 3.46 6.11
N LEU A 47 0.14 2.59 5.13
CA LEU A 47 0.30 2.89 3.72
C LEU A 47 -0.65 4.01 3.28
N ARG A 48 -1.93 3.94 3.65
CA ARG A 48 -2.94 4.98 3.35
C ARG A 48 -2.52 6.33 3.93
N THR A 49 -2.17 6.40 5.21
CA THR A 49 -1.73 7.65 5.85
C THR A 49 -0.45 8.21 5.22
N THR A 50 0.49 7.34 4.82
CA THR A 50 1.70 7.81 4.12
C THR A 50 1.35 8.38 2.74
N LEU A 51 0.45 7.73 2.00
CA LEU A 51 -0.04 8.24 0.72
C LEU A 51 -0.79 9.57 0.88
N ASP A 52 -1.60 9.73 1.92
CA ASP A 52 -2.31 10.98 2.21
C ASP A 52 -1.31 12.12 2.47
N VAL A 53 -0.26 11.88 3.26
CA VAL A 53 0.79 12.89 3.51
C VAL A 53 1.52 13.28 2.23
N VAL A 54 1.82 12.31 1.36
CA VAL A 54 2.43 12.58 0.05
C VAL A 54 1.48 13.39 -0.83
N TYR A 55 0.20 13.02 -0.87
CA TYR A 55 -0.83 13.71 -1.64
C TYR A 55 -0.99 15.17 -1.19
N GLU A 56 -1.15 15.40 0.11
CA GLU A 56 -1.25 16.75 0.68
C GLU A 56 0.01 17.58 0.43
N GLY A 57 1.20 16.97 0.52
CA GLY A 57 2.47 17.63 0.20
C GLY A 57 2.55 18.07 -1.26
N ILE A 58 2.15 17.20 -2.19
CA ILE A 58 2.09 17.50 -3.63
C ILE A 58 1.04 18.58 -3.91
N MET A 59 -0.14 18.48 -3.30
CA MET A 59 -1.22 19.45 -3.45
C MET A 59 -0.79 20.84 -2.96
N ASN A 60 -0.15 20.91 -1.80
CA ASN A 60 0.41 22.17 -1.27
C ASN A 60 1.45 22.78 -2.23
N ALA A 61 2.36 21.97 -2.78
CA ALA A 61 3.35 22.44 -3.76
C ALA A 61 2.69 22.98 -5.06
N MET A 62 1.59 22.36 -5.49
CA MET A 62 0.79 22.84 -6.62
C MET A 62 0.06 24.15 -6.32
N MET A 63 -0.50 24.32 -5.11
CA MET A 63 -1.16 25.57 -4.69
C MET A 63 -0.19 26.75 -4.62
N LEU A 64 1.07 26.52 -4.25
CA LEU A 64 2.11 27.55 -4.15
C LEU A 64 2.67 27.99 -5.52
N CYS A 65 2.06 27.59 -6.63
CA CYS A 65 2.57 27.80 -8.00
C CYS A 65 3.99 27.27 -8.25
N GLN A 66 4.52 26.40 -7.38
CA GLN A 66 5.86 25.83 -7.51
C GLN A 66 5.85 24.57 -8.38
N GLN A 67 5.29 24.67 -9.59
CA GLN A 67 5.15 23.52 -10.51
C GLN A 67 6.47 22.82 -10.82
N LYS A 68 7.60 23.56 -10.80
CA LYS A 68 8.93 22.98 -10.98
C LYS A 68 9.29 21.98 -9.87
N ASN A 69 8.88 22.23 -8.63
CA ASN A 69 9.18 21.39 -7.48
C ASN A 69 8.35 20.10 -7.48
N VAL A 70 7.19 20.08 -8.15
CA VAL A 70 6.31 18.90 -8.20
C VAL A 70 6.98 17.74 -8.95
N GLN A 71 7.66 18.00 -10.07
CA GLN A 71 8.41 16.96 -10.78
C GLN A 71 9.58 16.45 -9.94
N ASP A 72 10.30 17.33 -9.23
CA ASP A 72 11.42 16.94 -8.37
C ASP A 72 10.96 16.07 -7.20
N ILE A 73 9.80 16.38 -6.60
CA ILE A 73 9.18 15.55 -5.55
C ILE A 73 8.79 14.18 -6.11
N ILE A 74 8.19 14.12 -7.29
CA ILE A 74 7.79 12.85 -7.94
C ILE A 74 9.01 12.01 -8.31
N ASP A 75 10.06 12.64 -8.84
CA ASP A 75 11.32 11.97 -9.18
C ASP A 75 12.00 11.44 -7.91
N GLU A 76 11.96 12.18 -6.79
CA GLU A 76 12.53 11.74 -5.51
C GLU A 76 11.72 10.59 -4.88
N VAL A 77 10.39 10.71 -4.83
CA VAL A 77 9.52 9.64 -4.31
C VAL A 77 9.61 8.39 -5.20
N GLY A 78 9.74 8.57 -6.52
CA GLY A 78 9.92 7.49 -7.49
C GLY A 78 11.26 6.75 -7.42
N LYS A 79 12.28 7.29 -6.73
CA LYS A 79 13.53 6.56 -6.46
C LYS A 79 13.33 5.43 -5.44
N ASN A 80 12.24 5.45 -4.68
CA ASN A 80 11.92 4.40 -3.73
C ASN A 80 11.52 3.12 -4.47
N ARG A 81 12.29 2.04 -4.29
CA ARG A 81 12.05 0.74 -4.96
C ARG A 81 10.69 0.10 -4.66
N SER A 82 10.02 0.54 -3.60
CA SER A 82 8.67 0.08 -3.23
C SER A 82 7.55 0.75 -4.03
N ILE A 83 7.86 1.81 -4.79
CA ILE A 83 6.90 2.56 -5.59
C ILE A 83 7.22 2.33 -7.06
N THR A 84 6.36 1.60 -7.77
CA THR A 84 6.64 1.20 -9.15
C THR A 84 6.48 2.38 -10.12
N HIS A 85 5.38 3.13 -10.01
CA HIS A 85 5.08 4.28 -10.87
C HIS A 85 4.18 5.29 -10.15
N ILE A 86 4.50 6.58 -10.24
CA ILE A 86 3.61 7.68 -9.84
C ILE A 86 3.22 8.45 -11.11
N ARG A 87 1.93 8.75 -11.25
CA ARG A 87 1.35 9.52 -12.35
C ARG A 87 0.37 10.54 -11.80
N ILE A 88 0.47 11.79 -12.25
CA ILE A 88 -0.51 12.84 -12.00
C ILE A 88 -1.09 13.23 -13.36
N TYR A 89 -2.42 13.17 -13.49
CA TYR A 89 -3.13 13.47 -14.72
C TYR A 89 -4.21 14.54 -14.50
N ASP A 90 -4.55 15.23 -15.58
CA ASP A 90 -5.63 16.23 -15.62
C ASP A 90 -7.02 15.56 -15.71
N ASP A 91 -8.07 16.36 -15.59
CA ASP A 91 -9.49 15.98 -15.77
C ASP A 91 -9.76 15.20 -17.08
N LYS A 92 -8.98 15.49 -18.13
CA LYS A 92 -9.02 14.83 -19.45
C LYS A 92 -8.24 13.51 -19.51
N GLY A 93 -7.64 13.09 -18.40
CA GLY A 93 -6.78 11.90 -18.32
C GLY A 93 -5.40 12.10 -18.98
N ILE A 94 -4.97 13.34 -19.23
CA ILE A 94 -3.64 13.61 -19.78
C ILE A 94 -2.61 13.62 -18.64
N ILE A 95 -1.55 12.82 -18.76
CA ILE A 95 -0.48 12.73 -17.76
C ILE A 95 0.35 14.02 -17.77
N LEU A 96 0.28 14.80 -16.69
CA LEU A 96 1.02 16.05 -16.48
C LEU A 96 2.41 15.80 -15.90
N TYR A 97 2.50 14.85 -14.97
CA TYR A 97 3.74 14.44 -14.31
C TYR A 97 3.77 12.92 -14.15
N SER A 98 4.93 12.31 -14.37
CA SER A 98 5.14 10.88 -14.15
C SER A 98 6.58 10.63 -13.73
N THR A 99 6.81 9.56 -12.96
CA THR A 99 8.14 9.00 -12.73
C THR A 99 8.81 8.58 -14.04
N ASN A 100 8.00 8.16 -15.03
CA ASN A 100 8.45 7.87 -16.37
C ASN A 100 8.22 9.08 -17.29
N ARG A 101 9.29 9.77 -17.66
CA ARG A 101 9.23 10.99 -18.47
C ARG A 101 8.64 10.77 -19.87
N TYR A 102 8.68 9.54 -20.39
CA TYR A 102 8.14 9.19 -21.71
C TYR A 102 6.61 9.10 -21.75
N GLU A 103 5.95 8.99 -20.59
CA GLU A 103 4.48 8.91 -20.48
C GLU A 103 3.83 10.29 -20.42
N LYS A 104 4.63 11.35 -20.24
CA LYS A 104 4.12 12.72 -20.09
C LYS A 104 3.46 13.18 -21.40
N GLY A 105 2.24 13.70 -21.27
CA GLY A 105 1.43 14.14 -22.41
C GLY A 105 0.63 13.01 -23.08
N SER A 106 0.82 11.75 -22.67
CA SER A 106 -0.03 10.63 -23.09
C SER A 106 -1.29 10.51 -22.23
N ASN A 107 -2.28 9.78 -22.72
CA ASN A 107 -3.51 9.52 -21.98
C ASN A 107 -3.31 8.35 -20.99
N VAL A 108 -3.81 8.50 -19.76
CA VAL A 108 -3.73 7.50 -18.69
C VAL A 108 -4.40 6.17 -19.06
N ILE A 109 -5.42 6.21 -19.93
CA ILE A 109 -6.16 5.03 -20.40
C ILE A 109 -5.26 4.09 -21.21
N ASP A 110 -4.26 4.64 -21.91
CA ASP A 110 -3.34 3.89 -22.78
C ASP A 110 -2.35 3.02 -21.99
N TYR A 111 -2.20 3.27 -20.68
CA TYR A 111 -1.20 2.63 -19.81
C TYR A 111 -1.79 1.77 -18.66
N GLY A 112 -3.11 1.54 -18.64
CA GLY A 112 -3.76 0.39 -17.98
C GLY A 112 -3.69 0.24 -16.45
N SER A 113 -4.86 0.46 -15.80
CA SER A 113 -5.63 -0.42 -14.90
C SER A 113 -5.00 -1.21 -13.72
N HIS A 114 -3.72 -1.07 -13.36
CA HIS A 114 -3.12 -1.73 -12.18
C HIS A 114 -2.60 -0.76 -11.12
N HIS A 115 -3.34 0.33 -10.91
CA HIS A 115 -3.03 1.29 -9.87
C HIS A 115 -3.92 1.06 -8.65
N ILE A 116 -3.34 1.18 -7.46
CA ILE A 116 -4.14 1.50 -6.28
C ILE A 116 -4.70 2.89 -6.57
N HIS A 117 -5.94 2.90 -7.07
CA HIS A 117 -6.76 4.07 -7.08
C HIS A 117 -6.92 4.47 -5.62
N ALA A 118 -6.30 5.57 -5.19
CA ALA A 118 -6.79 6.34 -4.04
C ALA A 118 -8.10 7.03 -4.45
N VAL A 119 -9.05 6.23 -4.95
CA VAL A 119 -10.33 6.63 -5.51
C VAL A 119 -11.34 5.59 -5.05
N ASP A 120 -11.65 5.64 -3.75
CA ASP A 120 -12.99 5.26 -3.32
C ASP A 120 -13.39 6.21 -2.19
N GLU A 121 -14.51 6.88 -2.43
CA GLU A 121 -15.28 7.70 -1.50
C GLU A 121 -14.60 8.95 -0.92
N ILE A 122 -14.45 10.00 -1.75
CA ILE A 122 -14.90 11.39 -1.50
C ILE A 122 -14.69 12.11 -2.85
N PHE A 123 -15.64 11.91 -3.76
CA PHE A 123 -15.82 12.80 -4.91
C PHE A 123 -16.55 14.05 -4.42
N GLU A 124 -15.84 14.90 -3.68
CA GLU A 124 -16.10 16.33 -3.72
C GLU A 124 -15.01 16.93 -4.59
N TYR A 125 -15.37 17.16 -5.85
CA TYR A 125 -14.69 17.98 -6.85
C TYR A 125 -13.55 18.83 -6.27
N VAL A 126 -12.31 18.35 -6.32
CA VAL A 126 -11.19 19.27 -6.50
C VAL A 126 -11.02 19.40 -8.00
N GLU A 127 -11.87 20.24 -8.58
CA GLU A 127 -11.53 20.99 -9.78
C GLU A 127 -10.12 21.53 -9.52
N LEU A 128 -9.08 20.89 -10.06
CA LEU A 128 -7.83 21.57 -10.37
C LEU A 128 -8.12 22.52 -11.52
N LYS A 129 -9.06 23.45 -11.29
CA LYS A 129 -9.26 24.64 -12.08
C LYS A 129 -7.93 25.34 -11.97
N LYS A 130 -7.08 25.11 -12.97
CA LYS A 130 -5.81 25.77 -13.21
C LYS A 130 -6.02 27.22 -12.81
N ASN A 131 -5.62 27.57 -11.60
CA ASN A 131 -5.92 28.88 -11.08
C ASN A 131 -5.09 29.80 -11.97
N LYS A 132 -5.79 30.63 -12.76
CA LYS A 132 -5.17 31.60 -13.67
C LYS A 132 -4.23 32.56 -12.94
N LYS A 133 -4.06 32.46 -11.61
CA LYS A 133 -3.07 33.16 -10.80
C LYS A 133 -1.62 32.74 -11.00
N CYS A 134 -1.31 31.54 -11.54
CA CYS A 134 0.08 31.18 -11.85
C CYS A 134 0.49 31.55 -13.30
N ILE A 135 -0.15 32.56 -13.90
CA ILE A 135 0.28 33.17 -15.17
C ILE A 135 0.67 34.61 -14.84
N LEU A 136 1.94 34.78 -14.47
CA LEU A 136 2.72 36.00 -14.64
C LEU A 136 4.18 35.58 -14.75
#